data_AF-A0AAV4GFW2-F1
#
_entry.id   AF-A0AAV4GFW2-F1
#
_cell.length_a   1.000
_cell.length_b   1.000
_cell.length_c   1.000
_cell.angle_alpha   90.00
_cell.angle_beta   90.00
_cell.angle_gamma   90.00
#
_symmetry.space_group_name_H-M   'P 1'
#
loop_
_entity.id
_entity.type
_entity.pdbx_description
1 polymer ?
#
loop_
_entity_poly.entity_id
_entity_poly.type
_entity_poly.pdbx_seq_one_letter_code
_entity_poly.pdbx_strand_id
1 'polypeptide(L)'
;MQEQTVGQYCTNEQLQHKESTDIRQSCDNKDTEVILQFLISRDPFGTNNSLRSIVTGVTFGGSLNPENAEKVGNQIFKGVVCKSVQDYSFKRKDQVATNDTNQRAKVDCDPISTDHQQEAPL
;
A
#
# COMPACT_ATOMS: atom_id res chain seq x y z
N MET A 1 24.71 -62.49 34.01
CA MET A 1 23.71 -61.46 34.33
C MET A 1 24.37 -60.11 34.11
N GLN A 2 23.93 -59.37 33.08
CA GLN A 2 24.34 -57.98 32.87
C GLN A 2 23.29 -57.10 33.55
N GLU A 3 23.72 -56.27 34.48
CA GLU A 3 22.88 -55.22 35.04
C GLU A 3 22.85 -54.06 34.04
N GLN A 4 21.67 -53.73 33.52
CA GLN A 4 21.46 -52.53 32.72
C GLN A 4 21.15 -51.37 33.67
N THR A 5 22.08 -50.45 33.80
CA THR A 5 21.87 -49.16 34.46
C THR A 5 20.84 -48.38 33.65
N VAL A 6 19.67 -48.13 34.25
CA VAL A 6 18.67 -47.22 33.69
C VAL A 6 19.26 -45.82 33.74
N GLY A 7 19.83 -45.38 32.61
CA GLY A 7 20.18 -43.99 32.40
C GLY A 7 18.91 -43.18 32.51
N GLN A 8 18.83 -42.35 33.53
CA GLN A 8 17.71 -41.44 33.75
C GLN A 8 17.73 -40.42 32.60
N TYR A 9 16.92 -40.65 31.56
CA TYR A 9 16.69 -39.67 30.52
C TYR A 9 15.89 -38.53 31.15
N CYS A 10 16.57 -37.44 31.51
CA CYS A 10 15.90 -36.17 31.73
C CYS A 10 15.21 -35.81 30.41
N THR A 11 13.89 -35.95 30.34
CA THR A 11 13.11 -35.38 29.24
C THR A 11 13.35 -33.88 29.30
N ASN A 12 13.95 -33.37 28.22
CA ASN A 12 14.34 -31.98 28.05
C ASN A 12 13.11 -31.06 27.89
N GLU A 13 12.04 -31.25 28.66
CA GLU A 13 10.78 -30.46 28.60
C GLU A 13 11.06 -28.95 28.76
N GLN A 14 12.09 -28.59 29.54
CA GLN A 14 12.55 -27.21 29.70
C GLN A 14 13.31 -26.63 28.49
N LEU A 15 13.80 -27.47 27.58
CA LEU A 15 14.48 -27.05 26.33
C LEU A 15 13.54 -27.01 25.13
N GLN A 16 12.32 -27.55 25.23
CA GLN A 16 11.39 -27.62 24.10
C GLN A 16 10.68 -26.29 23.80
N HIS A 17 10.74 -25.32 24.72
CA HIS A 17 10.04 -24.03 24.60
C HIS A 17 10.96 -22.83 24.83
N LYS A 18 12.18 -22.87 24.27
CA LYS A 18 13.14 -21.75 24.34
C LYS A 18 12.53 -20.42 23.87
N GLU A 19 11.63 -20.48 22.88
CA GLU A 19 10.92 -19.32 22.33
C GLU A 19 9.73 -18.86 23.20
N SER A 20 9.26 -19.68 24.14
CA SER A 20 8.13 -19.34 25.02
C SER A 20 8.57 -18.82 26.39
N THR A 21 9.84 -18.43 26.53
CA THR A 21 10.32 -17.81 27.78
C THR A 21 9.65 -16.47 27.99
N ASP A 22 9.38 -16.10 29.25
CA ASP A 22 8.71 -14.85 29.62
C ASP A 22 9.41 -13.62 29.02
N ILE A 23 10.73 -13.67 28.90
CA ILE A 23 11.53 -12.62 28.27
C ILE A 23 11.18 -12.48 26.78
N ARG A 24 11.05 -13.58 26.03
CA ARG A 24 10.67 -13.52 24.61
C ARG A 24 9.24 -13.07 24.43
N GLN A 25 8.30 -13.57 25.24
CA GLN A 25 6.92 -13.10 25.22
C GLN A 25 6.83 -11.58 25.49
N SER A 26 7.60 -11.08 26.47
CA SER A 26 7.64 -9.65 26.76
C SER A 26 8.25 -8.83 25.62
N CYS A 27 9.28 -9.33 24.95
CA CYS A 27 9.85 -8.68 23.77
C CYS A 27 8.86 -8.66 22.61
N ASP A 28 8.23 -9.78 22.30
CA ASP A 28 7.26 -9.90 21.20
C ASP A 28 6.04 -8.99 21.43
N ASN A 29 5.54 -8.91 22.67
CA ASN A 29 4.47 -7.99 23.05
C ASN A 29 4.89 -6.53 22.83
N LYS A 30 6.11 -6.16 23.23
CA LYS A 30 6.65 -4.81 23.03
C LYS A 30 6.80 -4.48 21.54
N ASP A 31 7.30 -5.41 20.74
CA ASP A 31 7.47 -5.22 19.29
C ASP A 31 6.10 -5.08 18.61
N THR A 32 5.13 -5.87 19.04
CA THR A 32 3.74 -5.78 18.59
C THR A 32 3.14 -4.42 18.91
N GLU A 33 3.32 -3.92 20.14
CA GLU A 33 2.87 -2.58 20.54
C GLU A 33 3.52 -1.47 19.71
N VAL A 34 4.82 -1.56 19.45
CA VAL A 34 5.53 -0.57 18.61
C VAL A 34 4.96 -0.53 17.19
N ILE A 35 4.73 -1.70 16.59
CA ILE A 35 4.14 -1.79 15.24
C ILE A 35 2.70 -1.26 15.26
N LEU A 36 1.91 -1.61 16.28
CA LEU A 36 0.54 -1.11 16.44
C LEU A 36 0.50 0.40 16.56
N GLN A 37 1.34 1.00 17.40
CA GLN A 37 1.42 2.47 17.54
C GLN A 37 1.85 3.14 16.24
N PHE A 38 2.81 2.55 15.52
CA PHE A 38 3.20 3.04 14.20
C PHE A 38 2.03 3.04 13.22
N LEU A 39 1.26 1.95 13.16
CA LEU A 39 0.11 1.81 12.27
C LEU A 39 -1.06 2.70 12.67
N ILE A 40 -1.36 2.85 13.97
CA ILE A 40 -2.41 3.76 14.46
C ILE A 40 -2.09 5.21 14.09
N SER A 41 -0.85 5.64 14.27
CA SER A 41 -0.44 7.02 13.94
C SER A 41 -0.41 7.32 12.44
N ARG A 42 -0.30 6.29 11.60
CA ARG A 42 -0.18 6.41 10.13
C ARG A 42 -1.21 5.54 9.41
N ASP A 43 -2.42 5.46 9.94
CA ASP A 43 -3.46 4.60 9.38
C ASP A 43 -3.70 4.95 7.89
N PRO A 44 -3.27 4.09 6.95
CA PRO A 44 -3.44 4.36 5.53
C PRO A 44 -4.89 4.16 5.08
N PHE A 45 -5.75 3.58 5.94
CA PHE A 45 -7.16 3.28 5.69
C PHE A 45 -8.10 4.10 6.57
N GLY A 46 -7.58 5.13 7.27
CA GLY A 46 -8.41 5.99 8.11
C GLY A 46 -9.57 6.57 7.31
N THR A 47 -10.69 6.83 7.98
CA THR A 47 -11.98 7.27 7.39
C THR A 47 -11.97 8.65 6.72
N ASN A 48 -10.80 9.17 6.35
CA ASN A 48 -10.74 10.41 5.63
C ASN A 48 -11.05 10.17 4.14
N ASN A 49 -11.95 10.96 3.58
CA ASN A 49 -12.33 10.87 2.16
C ASN A 49 -11.23 11.38 1.20
N SER A 50 -9.96 11.41 1.63
CA SER A 50 -8.87 11.80 0.76
C SER A 50 -8.44 10.62 -0.09
N LEU A 51 -8.32 10.83 -1.40
CA LEU A 51 -7.73 9.84 -2.28
C LEU A 51 -6.24 9.70 -1.96
N ARG A 52 -5.74 8.47 -1.76
CA ARG A 52 -4.33 8.20 -1.48
C ARG A 52 -3.77 7.09 -2.36
N SER A 53 -2.50 7.21 -2.70
CA SER A 53 -1.76 6.14 -3.35
C SER A 53 -1.37 5.07 -2.34
N ILE A 54 -1.73 3.81 -2.61
CA ILE A 54 -1.33 2.66 -1.77
C ILE A 54 0.18 2.43 -1.87
N VAL A 55 0.77 2.67 -3.04
CA VAL A 55 2.20 2.41 -3.30
C VAL A 55 3.09 3.48 -2.66
N THR A 56 2.67 4.75 -2.70
CA THR A 56 3.53 5.88 -2.30
C THR A 56 3.06 6.61 -1.05
N GLY A 57 1.86 6.32 -0.54
CA GLY A 57 1.25 7.04 0.59
C GLY A 57 0.86 8.49 0.29
N VAL A 58 1.11 8.98 -0.93
CA VAL A 58 0.79 10.36 -1.33
C VAL A 58 -0.71 10.58 -1.30
N THR A 59 -1.12 11.64 -0.62
CA THR A 59 -2.51 12.09 -0.56
C THR A 59 -2.77 13.10 -1.66
N PHE A 60 -3.81 12.88 -2.45
CA PHE A 60 -4.16 13.74 -3.57
C PHE A 60 -5.14 14.83 -3.14
N GLY A 61 -4.96 16.03 -3.68
CA GLY A 61 -5.93 17.11 -3.56
C GLY A 61 -7.20 16.81 -4.38
N GLY A 62 -8.30 17.50 -4.06
CA GLY A 62 -9.64 17.26 -4.63
C GLY A 62 -9.82 17.57 -6.13
N SER A 63 -8.73 17.75 -6.89
CA SER A 63 -8.77 17.92 -8.35
C SER A 63 -8.77 16.58 -9.09
N LEU A 64 -8.35 15.49 -8.44
CA LEU A 64 -8.43 14.15 -9.01
C LEU A 64 -9.82 13.57 -8.75
N ASN A 65 -10.34 12.81 -9.72
CA ASN A 65 -11.64 12.17 -9.62
C ASN A 65 -11.68 10.71 -10.12
N PRO A 66 -10.66 9.87 -9.88
CA PRO A 66 -10.66 8.48 -10.35
C PRO A 66 -11.82 7.65 -9.78
N GLU A 67 -12.31 7.98 -8.59
CA GLU A 67 -13.51 7.36 -8.00
C GLU A 67 -14.78 7.61 -8.81
N ASN A 68 -14.79 8.64 -9.65
CA ASN A 68 -15.90 9.00 -10.53
C ASN A 68 -15.73 8.47 -11.96
N ALA A 69 -14.80 7.54 -12.21
CA ALA A 69 -14.47 7.08 -13.56
C ALA A 69 -15.69 6.57 -14.35
N GLU A 70 -16.54 5.77 -13.71
CA GLU A 70 -17.77 5.27 -14.33
C GLU A 70 -18.71 6.41 -14.74
N LYS A 71 -18.91 7.39 -13.85
CA LYS A 71 -19.78 8.54 -14.08
C LYS A 71 -19.27 9.41 -15.24
N VAL A 72 -17.96 9.66 -15.28
CA VAL A 72 -17.30 10.41 -16.36
C VAL A 72 -17.41 9.64 -17.68
N GLY A 73 -17.12 8.34 -17.68
CA GLY A 73 -17.26 7.47 -18.86
C GLY A 73 -18.69 7.46 -19.41
N ASN A 74 -19.69 7.36 -18.54
CA ASN A 74 -21.09 7.41 -18.93
C ASN A 74 -21.50 8.77 -19.53
N GLN A 75 -20.94 9.89 -19.04
CA GLN A 75 -21.16 11.20 -19.66
C GLN A 75 -20.54 11.30 -21.05
N ILE A 76 -19.32 10.80 -21.21
CA ILE A 76 -18.64 10.73 -22.51
C ILE A 76 -19.48 9.90 -23.48
N PHE A 77 -19.91 8.71 -23.04
CA PHE A 77 -20.67 7.78 -23.86
C PHE A 77 -21.99 8.39 -24.36
N LYS A 78 -22.74 9.10 -23.50
CA LYS A 78 -23.94 9.85 -23.92
C LYS A 78 -23.65 10.87 -25.01
N GLY A 79 -22.46 11.48 -25.01
CA GLY A 79 -22.03 12.43 -26.02
C GLY A 79 -21.59 11.80 -27.34
N VAL A 80 -21.31 10.49 -27.36
CA VAL A 80 -20.92 9.68 -28.52
C VAL A 80 -22.13 9.02 -29.18
N VAL A 81 -23.15 8.65 -28.40
CA VAL A 81 -24.38 8.04 -28.91
C VAL A 81 -24.97 8.91 -30.03
N CYS A 82 -25.30 8.27 -31.16
CA CYS A 82 -25.84 8.88 -32.37
C CYS A 82 -24.91 9.84 -33.14
N LYS A 83 -23.59 9.81 -32.90
CA LYS A 83 -22.62 10.54 -33.73
C LYS A 83 -21.79 9.57 -34.58
N SER A 84 -21.46 10.00 -35.80
CA SER A 84 -20.46 9.31 -36.62
C SER A 84 -19.09 9.43 -35.96
N VAL A 85 -18.24 8.41 -36.14
CA VAL A 85 -16.85 8.41 -35.67
C VAL A 85 -16.06 9.60 -36.23
N GLN A 86 -16.44 10.09 -37.42
CA GLN A 86 -15.80 11.24 -38.06
C GLN A 86 -16.20 12.59 -37.43
N ASP A 87 -17.35 12.65 -36.75
CA ASP A 87 -17.93 13.88 -36.21
C ASP A 87 -17.65 14.06 -34.72
N TYR A 88 -17.16 13.02 -34.04
CA TYR A 88 -16.84 13.05 -32.62
C TYR A 88 -15.33 13.08 -32.39
N SER A 89 -14.87 14.08 -31.63
CA SER A 89 -13.48 14.20 -31.22
C SER A 89 -13.38 14.19 -29.70
N PHE A 90 -12.55 13.30 -29.18
CA PHE A 90 -12.24 13.22 -27.75
C PHE A 90 -11.45 14.44 -27.31
N LYS A 91 -11.86 15.05 -26.20
CA LYS A 91 -11.19 16.24 -25.65
C LYS A 91 -10.50 15.88 -24.35
N ARG A 92 -9.36 16.51 -24.08
CA ARG A 92 -8.59 16.32 -22.85
C ARG A 92 -9.35 16.69 -21.56
N LYS A 93 -10.40 17.51 -21.67
CA LYS A 93 -11.30 17.82 -20.55
C LYS A 93 -12.33 16.71 -20.28
N ASP A 94 -12.58 15.86 -21.27
CA ASP A 94 -13.56 14.79 -21.24
C ASP A 94 -12.83 13.47 -20.92
N GLN A 95 -12.09 13.48 -19.81
CA GLN A 95 -11.36 12.32 -19.29
C GLN A 95 -11.34 12.38 -17.76
N VAL A 96 -11.07 11.24 -17.14
CA VAL A 96 -10.84 11.17 -15.70
C VAL A 96 -9.54 11.89 -15.37
N ALA A 97 -9.58 12.78 -14.37
CA ALA A 97 -8.40 13.43 -13.84
C ALA A 97 -7.64 12.42 -12.98
N THR A 98 -6.60 11.82 -13.56
CA THR A 98 -5.65 10.93 -12.90
C THR A 98 -4.40 11.70 -12.50
N ASN A 99 -3.66 11.16 -11.53
CA ASN A 99 -2.32 11.66 -11.27
C ASN A 99 -1.43 11.29 -12.46
N ASP A 100 -1.15 12.25 -13.34
CA ASP A 100 -0.04 12.10 -14.29
C ASP A 100 1.23 11.98 -13.44
N THR A 101 1.93 10.84 -13.54
CA THR A 101 3.17 10.53 -12.81
C THR A 101 4.27 11.60 -12.94
N ASN A 102 4.09 12.60 -13.81
CA ASN A 102 4.97 13.75 -14.00
C ASN A 102 4.71 14.95 -13.08
N GLN A 103 3.68 14.94 -12.23
CA GLN A 103 3.51 16.01 -11.25
C GLN A 103 4.28 15.68 -9.96
N ARG A 104 5.38 16.42 -9.75
CA ARG A 104 6.19 16.42 -8.51
C ARG A 104 5.26 16.47 -7.29
N ALA A 105 5.08 15.33 -6.64
CA ALA A 105 4.42 15.27 -5.35
C ALA A 105 5.28 16.06 -4.36
N LYS A 106 4.73 17.14 -3.79
CA LYS A 106 5.36 17.86 -2.70
C LYS A 106 5.10 17.08 -1.42
N VAL A 107 6.06 16.24 -1.05
CA VAL A 107 6.21 15.81 0.34
C VAL A 107 6.90 16.96 1.07
N ASP A 108 6.52 17.17 2.33
CA ASP A 108 6.91 18.32 3.14
C ASP A 108 8.40 18.69 2.96
N CYS A 109 8.59 19.94 2.57
CA CYS A 109 9.84 20.69 2.39
C CYS A 109 10.80 20.48 1.20
N ASP A 110 10.72 19.50 0.30
CA ASP A 110 11.55 19.56 -0.93
C ASP A 110 10.99 18.77 -2.14
N PRO A 111 10.99 19.34 -3.36
CA PRO A 111 10.60 18.63 -4.57
C PRO A 111 11.69 17.66 -5.03
N ILE A 112 11.46 16.36 -4.89
CA ILE A 112 12.35 15.33 -5.45
C ILE A 112 12.03 15.16 -6.93
N SER A 113 13.06 15.27 -7.77
CA SER A 113 12.99 14.95 -9.20
C SER A 113 13.33 13.48 -9.39
N THR A 114 12.34 12.63 -9.65
CA THR A 114 12.58 11.23 -10.01
C THR A 114 12.92 11.17 -11.50
N ASP A 115 14.20 11.07 -11.81
CA ASP A 115 14.69 10.87 -13.18
C ASP A 115 14.48 9.40 -13.56
N HIS A 116 13.51 9.13 -14.43
CA HIS A 116 13.35 7.81 -15.02
C HIS A 116 14.35 7.69 -16.17
N GLN A 117 15.46 6.97 -15.92
CA GLN A 117 16.41 6.58 -16.95
C GLN A 117 15.65 5.91 -18.11
N GLN A 118 15.66 6.55 -19.29
CA GLN A 118 15.17 5.95 -20.53
C GLN A 118 16.06 4.78 -20.92
N GLU A 119 15.54 3.55 -20.87
CA GLU A 119 16.16 2.42 -21.55
C GLU A 119 16.12 2.65 -23.08
N ALA A 120 17.28 2.57 -23.71
CA ALA A 120 17.46 2.70 -25.15
C ALA A 120 16.87 1.48 -25.89
N PRO A 121 16.28 1.66 -27.09
CA PRO A 121 15.78 0.53 -27.87
C PRO A 121 16.94 -0.25 -28.49
N LEU A 122 16.85 -1.58 -28.45
CA LEU A 122 17.70 -2.54 -29.16
C LEU A 122 17.52 -2.45 -30.68
#